data_AF-A0A428MT67-F1
#
_entry.id   AF-A0A428MT67-F1
#
_cell.length_a   1.000
_cell.length_b   1.000
_cell.length_c   1.000
_cell.angle_alpha   90.00
_cell.angle_beta   90.00
_cell.angle_gamma   90.00
#
_symmetry.space_group_name_H-M   'P 1'
#
loop_
_entity.id
_entity.type
_entity.pdbx_description
1 polymer ?
#
loop_
_entity_poly.entity_id
_entity_poly.type
_entity_poly.pdbx_seq_one_letter_code
_entity_poly.pdbx_strand_id
1 'polypeptide(L)'
;MINSSFKTFIFKDYTEKMMSEVKENLNAKDLEFYSNKEQTRKCSIVISDKTYFVYFTFVITHDTFQLKIDISMENKRIIDRDIHNLKLSIKNLIISDWEQCVWLEDQQSEWFAEDLYKDLHAVENSLRRLINTVLFYNLGGAWWEKYMPTHLKNKYHTRNARYKDRAPSFKNVHTNLLSVDTDDLVSILEFKTYKIKEENVFNSYKNYNPFEENPSEKECDNIKKIVSSFEYTINNLMNDGKSIEEHQKSLANLIKEQIEVDLDFWNDFFSPWFSCSLREFKGKWTNFNNDRNHVAHNKLIDNKMYQKFKKSMGDLFEIISEAEVNFERHFEAEGSNYLEELKHLEEENKYQKKLEDKKLIEEEAGVEILDQEQIINKLQEHISTTFKIIIDEIYFRSDIDTIYNTPLLTEYEIFFEVNHNVLSSSIAAHVEPNIDSSEGATSDVYILVYVDENLVESFEFNYTNGEVEYNEEHTSYMLKTYNNINITEKEDIKIFILELIDEEMPEVSEDELASVPCGSCNNYAVNMSIENEYGVGTCLYCGHINKLGNCLRCDEILDQGEDGLCDACQVYIDKQ
;
A
#
# COMPACT_ATOMS: atom_id res chain seq x y z
N MET A 1 -35.68 46.36 -35.24
CA MET A 1 -35.03 46.41 -36.56
C MET A 1 -34.64 47.86 -36.89
N ILE A 2 -33.56 48.10 -37.64
CA ILE A 2 -33.10 49.44 -38.06
C ILE A 2 -32.91 49.49 -39.58
N ASN A 3 -33.33 50.58 -40.24
CA ASN A 3 -33.07 50.85 -41.66
C ASN A 3 -32.92 52.37 -41.88
N SER A 4 -31.93 52.79 -42.68
CA SER A 4 -31.60 54.19 -42.97
C SER A 4 -32.12 54.69 -44.33
N SER A 5 -32.68 53.81 -45.16
CA SER A 5 -32.90 54.04 -46.61
C SER A 5 -34.36 54.11 -47.06
N PHE A 6 -35.35 53.98 -46.16
CA PHE A 6 -36.76 54.02 -46.54
C PHE A 6 -37.19 55.41 -47.03
N LYS A 7 -37.39 55.58 -48.34
CA LYS A 7 -37.93 56.82 -48.94
C LYS A 7 -39.46 56.91 -48.89
N THR A 8 -40.17 55.78 -48.77
CA THR A 8 -41.64 55.69 -48.68
C THR A 8 -42.03 54.41 -47.91
N PHE A 9 -42.12 54.50 -46.58
CA PHE A 9 -42.58 53.40 -45.72
C PHE A 9 -44.00 53.68 -45.21
N ILE A 10 -44.97 52.90 -45.68
CA ILE A 10 -46.35 52.96 -45.18
C ILE A 10 -46.51 51.87 -44.12
N PHE A 11 -46.44 52.27 -42.85
CA PHE A 11 -46.46 51.35 -41.70
C PHE A 11 -47.70 50.44 -41.69
N LYS A 12 -48.85 50.96 -42.11
CA LYS A 12 -50.10 50.19 -42.19
C LYS A 12 -50.02 49.09 -43.24
N ASP A 13 -49.77 49.43 -44.49
CA ASP A 13 -49.72 48.47 -45.60
C ASP A 13 -48.64 47.41 -45.38
N TYR A 14 -47.50 47.81 -44.81
CA TYR A 14 -46.40 46.91 -44.49
C TYR A 14 -46.79 45.83 -43.48
N THR A 15 -47.38 46.24 -42.34
CA THR A 15 -47.77 45.30 -41.28
C THR A 15 -48.98 44.43 -41.67
N GLU A 16 -49.90 44.93 -42.51
CA GLU A 16 -51.01 44.14 -43.08
C GLU A 16 -50.52 43.07 -44.05
N LYS A 17 -49.64 43.43 -44.99
CA LYS A 17 -49.05 42.49 -45.94
C LYS A 17 -48.26 41.40 -45.21
N MET A 18 -47.38 41.82 -44.29
CA MET A 18 -46.55 40.91 -43.49
C MET A 18 -47.41 39.93 -42.68
N MET A 19 -48.42 40.39 -41.94
CA MET A 19 -49.27 39.47 -41.15
C MET A 19 -50.15 38.56 -42.02
N SER A 20 -50.51 39.00 -43.22
CA SER A 20 -51.24 38.14 -44.18
C SER A 20 -50.36 37.00 -44.68
N GLU A 21 -49.09 37.28 -45.02
CA GLU A 21 -48.11 36.26 -45.39
C GLU A 21 -47.81 35.31 -44.21
N VAL A 22 -47.71 35.82 -42.98
CA VAL A 22 -47.57 34.98 -41.76
C VAL A 22 -48.77 34.06 -41.59
N LYS A 23 -49.99 34.56 -41.80
CA LYS A 23 -51.22 33.76 -41.71
C LYS A 23 -51.23 32.59 -42.69
N GLU A 24 -50.83 32.84 -43.94
CA GLU A 24 -50.70 31.81 -44.97
C GLU A 24 -49.60 30.79 -44.62
N ASN A 25 -48.42 31.28 -44.22
CA ASN A 25 -47.27 30.42 -43.89
C ASN A 25 -47.52 29.48 -42.71
N LEU A 26 -48.33 29.89 -41.74
CA LEU A 26 -48.60 29.13 -40.50
C LEU A 26 -49.98 28.47 -40.48
N ASN A 27 -50.75 28.54 -41.57
CA ASN A 27 -52.16 28.08 -41.61
C ASN A 27 -53.00 28.62 -40.45
N ALA A 28 -52.78 29.89 -40.09
CA ALA A 28 -53.40 30.50 -38.92
C ALA A 28 -54.84 30.97 -39.21
N LYS A 29 -55.66 31.00 -38.16
CA LYS A 29 -57.06 31.46 -38.19
C LYS A 29 -57.19 32.82 -37.49
N ASP A 30 -58.30 33.50 -37.75
CA ASP A 30 -58.78 34.66 -36.99
C ASP A 30 -57.72 35.77 -36.76
N LEU A 31 -57.02 36.16 -37.83
CA LEU A 31 -56.13 37.33 -37.82
C LEU A 31 -56.96 38.62 -37.77
N GLU A 32 -56.88 39.35 -36.66
CA GLU A 32 -57.63 40.59 -36.46
C GLU A 32 -56.73 41.72 -35.93
N PHE A 33 -56.79 42.89 -36.55
CA PHE A 33 -56.15 44.11 -36.06
C PHE A 33 -57.12 44.92 -35.20
N TYR A 34 -56.98 44.84 -33.87
CA TYR A 34 -57.87 45.50 -32.92
C TYR A 34 -57.41 46.91 -32.48
N SER A 35 -56.21 47.36 -32.90
CA SER A 35 -55.74 48.73 -32.68
C SER A 35 -54.82 49.17 -33.83
N ASN A 36 -55.16 50.29 -34.47
CA ASN A 36 -54.45 50.83 -35.64
C ASN A 36 -54.15 52.32 -35.47
N LYS A 37 -53.13 52.67 -34.68
CA LYS A 37 -52.63 54.05 -34.54
C LYS A 37 -51.48 54.30 -35.52
N GLU A 38 -51.16 55.56 -35.80
CA GLU A 38 -50.10 55.94 -36.76
C GLU A 38 -48.72 55.34 -36.44
N GLN A 39 -48.38 55.21 -35.15
CA GLN A 39 -47.08 54.70 -34.70
C GLN A 39 -47.15 53.34 -33.98
N THR A 40 -48.36 52.85 -33.66
CA THR A 40 -48.53 51.58 -32.96
C THR A 40 -49.69 50.77 -33.54
N ARG A 41 -49.46 49.48 -33.79
CA ARG A 41 -50.49 48.55 -34.25
C ARG A 41 -50.51 47.30 -33.40
N LYS A 42 -51.69 46.73 -33.20
CA LYS A 42 -51.87 45.52 -32.41
C LYS A 42 -52.75 44.55 -33.18
N CYS A 43 -52.35 43.29 -33.25
CA CYS A 43 -53.15 42.23 -33.85
C CYS A 43 -53.16 40.97 -32.98
N SER A 44 -54.22 40.20 -33.13
CA SER A 44 -54.35 38.84 -32.61
C SER A 44 -54.36 37.85 -33.75
N ILE A 45 -53.77 36.68 -33.54
CA ILE A 45 -53.74 35.58 -34.51
C ILE A 45 -53.93 34.26 -33.75
N VAL A 46 -54.74 33.34 -34.30
CA VAL A 46 -54.99 32.03 -33.71
C VAL A 46 -54.22 30.96 -34.46
N ILE A 47 -53.32 30.25 -33.77
CA ILE A 47 -52.54 29.14 -34.31
C ILE A 47 -52.81 27.92 -33.42
N SER A 48 -53.23 26.79 -34.00
CA SER A 48 -53.48 25.55 -33.26
C SER A 48 -54.39 25.73 -32.03
N ASP A 49 -55.50 26.47 -32.19
CA ASP A 49 -56.49 26.81 -31.14
C ASP A 49 -55.95 27.64 -29.97
N LYS A 50 -54.79 28.30 -30.14
CA LYS A 50 -54.20 29.24 -29.18
C LYS A 50 -54.11 30.64 -29.77
N THR A 51 -54.40 31.64 -28.96
CA THR A 51 -54.37 33.05 -29.36
C THR A 51 -53.02 33.69 -29.01
N TYR A 52 -52.40 34.31 -30.02
CA TYR A 52 -51.18 35.09 -29.89
C TYR A 52 -51.46 36.56 -30.18
N PHE A 53 -50.77 37.44 -29.48
CA PHE A 53 -50.87 38.89 -29.65
C PHE A 53 -49.54 39.44 -30.13
N VAL A 54 -49.58 40.18 -31.23
CA VAL A 54 -48.41 40.85 -31.81
C VAL A 54 -48.62 42.37 -31.78
N TYR A 55 -47.65 43.07 -31.22
CA TYR A 55 -47.65 44.51 -31.02
C TYR A 55 -46.50 45.13 -31.81
N PHE A 56 -46.83 46.00 -32.74
CA PHE A 56 -45.89 46.74 -33.56
C PHE A 56 -45.77 48.17 -33.04
N THR A 57 -44.53 48.64 -32.87
CA THR A 57 -44.22 50.03 -32.57
C THR A 57 -43.21 50.53 -33.59
N PHE A 58 -43.57 51.60 -34.30
CA PHE A 58 -42.73 52.22 -35.30
C PHE A 58 -42.23 53.57 -34.79
N VAL A 59 -40.91 53.73 -34.76
CA VAL A 59 -40.23 54.93 -34.25
C VAL A 59 -39.39 55.51 -35.37
N ILE A 60 -39.56 56.82 -35.61
CA ILE A 60 -38.76 57.58 -36.56
C ILE A 60 -37.80 58.45 -35.75
N THR A 61 -36.51 58.29 -35.99
CA THR A 61 -35.46 59.19 -35.46
C THR A 61 -34.86 60.00 -36.61
N HIS A 62 -34.10 61.06 -36.31
CA HIS A 62 -33.62 62.03 -37.30
C HIS A 62 -32.96 61.41 -38.55
N ASP A 63 -32.32 60.24 -38.43
CA ASP A 63 -31.65 59.55 -39.55
C ASP A 63 -31.98 58.04 -39.68
N THR A 64 -32.82 57.47 -38.81
CA THR A 64 -33.12 56.03 -38.86
C THR A 64 -34.58 55.70 -38.55
N PHE A 65 -35.09 54.68 -39.24
CA PHE A 65 -36.38 54.05 -38.95
C PHE A 65 -36.17 52.85 -38.04
N GLN A 66 -37.02 52.69 -37.03
CA GLN A 66 -36.98 51.57 -36.12
C GLN A 66 -38.35 50.90 -36.01
N LEU A 67 -38.37 49.58 -36.19
CA LEU A 67 -39.55 48.75 -35.94
C LEU A 67 -39.29 47.83 -34.75
N LYS A 68 -40.10 47.99 -33.71
CA LYS A 68 -40.17 47.11 -32.54
C LYS A 68 -41.40 46.22 -32.66
N ILE A 69 -41.22 44.92 -32.39
CA ILE A 69 -42.28 43.91 -32.45
C ILE A 69 -42.25 43.14 -31.15
N ASP A 70 -43.32 43.24 -30.36
CA ASP A 70 -43.51 42.46 -29.14
C ASP A 70 -44.55 41.36 -29.41
N ILE A 71 -44.20 40.11 -29.10
CA ILE A 71 -45.08 38.94 -29.30
C ILE A 71 -45.39 38.34 -27.92
N SER A 72 -46.66 38.04 -27.67
CA SER A 72 -47.12 37.50 -26.38
C SER A 72 -48.24 36.47 -26.56
N MET A 73 -48.44 35.63 -25.54
CA MET A 73 -49.51 34.65 -25.45
C MET A 73 -50.13 34.69 -24.04
N GLU A 74 -51.37 34.21 -23.90
CA GLU A 74 -52.08 34.23 -22.61
C GLU A 74 -51.46 33.28 -21.56
N ASN A 75 -50.92 32.13 -21.99
CA ASN A 75 -50.44 31.09 -21.07
C ASN A 75 -48.90 31.01 -21.01
N LYS A 76 -48.29 31.50 -19.94
CA LYS A 76 -46.83 31.75 -19.88
C LYS A 76 -45.95 30.56 -19.43
N ARG A 77 -46.42 29.32 -19.41
CA ARG A 77 -45.69 28.23 -18.72
C ARG A 77 -45.41 26.96 -19.53
N ILE A 78 -45.75 26.92 -20.82
CA ILE A 78 -45.54 25.73 -21.65
C ILE A 78 -44.63 26.12 -22.81
N ILE A 79 -43.58 25.31 -23.05
CA ILE A 79 -42.75 25.38 -24.25
C ILE A 79 -43.67 25.23 -25.46
N ASP A 80 -43.97 26.35 -26.11
CA ASP A 80 -44.88 26.38 -27.24
C ASP A 80 -44.10 26.37 -28.57
N ARG A 81 -44.33 25.35 -29.40
CA ARG A 81 -43.71 25.30 -30.73
C ARG A 81 -44.30 26.34 -31.68
N ASP A 82 -45.56 26.72 -31.48
CA ASP A 82 -46.28 27.62 -32.38
C ASP A 82 -45.79 29.07 -32.21
N ILE A 83 -45.50 29.51 -30.98
CA ILE A 83 -44.87 30.83 -30.76
C ILE A 83 -43.47 30.90 -31.37
N HIS A 84 -42.72 29.80 -31.33
CA HIS A 84 -41.40 29.73 -31.97
C HIS A 84 -41.51 29.92 -33.49
N ASN A 85 -42.44 29.19 -34.12
CA ASN A 85 -42.70 29.29 -35.55
C ASN A 85 -43.19 30.69 -35.95
N LEU A 86 -44.05 31.31 -35.14
CA LEU A 86 -44.52 32.69 -35.34
C LEU A 86 -43.36 33.69 -35.32
N LYS A 87 -42.49 33.62 -34.31
CA LYS A 87 -41.29 34.47 -34.20
C LYS A 87 -40.38 34.33 -35.43
N LEU A 88 -40.12 33.10 -35.87
CA LEU A 88 -39.28 32.84 -37.04
C LEU A 88 -39.91 33.31 -38.34
N SER A 89 -41.22 33.10 -38.54
CA SER A 89 -41.94 33.56 -39.73
C SER A 89 -41.87 35.08 -39.84
N ILE A 90 -42.18 35.80 -38.76
CA ILE A 90 -42.09 37.27 -38.70
C ILE A 90 -40.64 37.72 -38.96
N LYS A 91 -39.65 37.15 -38.28
CA LYS A 91 -38.24 37.52 -38.47
C LYS A 91 -37.79 37.33 -39.92
N ASN A 92 -38.08 36.18 -40.51
CA ASN A 92 -37.59 35.84 -41.85
C ASN A 92 -38.22 36.71 -42.95
N LEU A 93 -39.46 37.16 -42.77
CA LEU A 93 -40.11 38.08 -43.70
C LEU A 93 -39.55 39.51 -43.60
N ILE A 94 -39.11 39.91 -42.41
CA ILE A 94 -38.67 41.30 -42.15
C ILE A 94 -37.17 41.46 -42.40
N ILE A 95 -36.36 40.40 -42.26
CA ILE A 95 -34.90 40.55 -42.33
C ILE A 95 -34.38 41.00 -43.70
N SER A 96 -35.14 40.78 -44.79
CA SER A 96 -34.80 41.30 -46.13
C SER A 96 -34.92 42.82 -46.23
N ASP A 97 -35.82 43.40 -45.45
CA ASP A 97 -36.23 44.80 -45.60
C ASP A 97 -35.52 45.72 -44.59
N TRP A 98 -34.70 45.18 -43.69
CA TRP A 98 -34.09 45.91 -42.58
C TRP A 98 -32.62 45.55 -42.40
N GLU A 99 -31.78 46.54 -42.15
CA GLU A 99 -30.32 46.39 -42.11
C GLU A 99 -29.83 45.66 -40.85
N GLN A 100 -30.52 45.86 -39.71
CA GLN A 100 -30.13 45.26 -38.43
C GLN A 100 -31.31 44.66 -37.68
N CYS A 101 -31.09 43.48 -37.09
CA CYS A 101 -32.02 42.79 -36.19
C CYS A 101 -31.39 42.65 -34.80
N VAL A 102 -32.01 43.27 -33.80
CA VAL A 102 -31.60 43.15 -32.40
C VAL A 102 -32.69 42.37 -31.66
N TRP A 103 -32.28 41.30 -30.99
CA TRP A 103 -33.15 40.46 -30.18
C TRP A 103 -32.71 40.60 -28.72
N LEU A 104 -33.43 41.42 -27.95
CA LEU A 104 -33.00 41.82 -26.59
C LEU A 104 -33.53 40.89 -25.50
N GLU A 105 -34.78 40.45 -25.62
CA GLU A 105 -35.46 39.60 -24.63
C GLU A 105 -36.21 38.49 -25.35
N ASP A 106 -36.01 37.24 -24.92
CA ASP A 106 -36.77 36.09 -25.39
C ASP A 106 -37.11 35.18 -24.22
N GLN A 107 -38.31 35.37 -23.66
CA GLN A 107 -38.78 34.59 -22.53
C GLN A 107 -38.84 33.09 -22.83
N GLN A 108 -39.07 32.69 -24.09
CA GLN A 108 -39.02 31.28 -24.47
C GLN A 108 -37.59 30.74 -24.43
N SER A 109 -36.61 31.51 -24.91
CA SER A 109 -35.19 31.12 -24.84
C SER A 109 -34.72 31.04 -23.39
N GLU A 110 -35.22 31.90 -22.51
CA GLU A 110 -34.95 31.84 -21.07
C GLU A 110 -35.52 30.57 -20.44
N TRP A 111 -36.74 30.17 -20.79
CA TRP A 111 -37.31 28.89 -20.32
C TRP A 111 -36.51 27.68 -20.80
N PHE A 112 -36.04 27.70 -22.06
CA PHE A 112 -35.13 26.66 -22.54
C PHE A 112 -33.85 26.61 -21.72
N ALA A 113 -33.25 27.76 -21.43
CA ALA A 113 -32.05 27.82 -20.60
C ALA A 113 -32.32 27.29 -19.19
N GLU A 114 -33.40 27.74 -18.52
CA GLU A 114 -33.79 27.30 -17.17
C GLU A 114 -33.99 25.79 -17.07
N ASP A 115 -34.63 25.19 -18.06
CA ASP A 115 -34.82 23.74 -18.11
C ASP A 115 -33.49 23.00 -18.31
N LEU A 116 -32.68 23.42 -19.29
CA LEU A 116 -31.37 22.83 -19.57
C LEU A 116 -30.38 23.00 -18.42
N TYR A 117 -30.50 24.06 -17.62
CA TYR A 117 -29.66 24.27 -16.44
C TYR A 117 -29.72 23.11 -15.45
N LYS A 118 -30.89 22.48 -15.30
CA LYS A 118 -31.05 21.31 -14.41
C LYS A 118 -30.23 20.13 -14.92
N ASP A 119 -30.28 19.89 -16.21
CA ASP A 119 -29.54 18.80 -16.87
C ASP A 119 -28.02 19.02 -16.82
N LEU A 120 -27.57 20.26 -17.01
CA LEU A 120 -26.17 20.64 -16.85
C LEU A 120 -25.65 20.27 -15.47
N HIS A 121 -26.36 20.70 -14.43
CA HIS A 121 -25.97 20.39 -13.05
C HIS A 121 -26.00 18.89 -12.75
N ALA A 122 -26.99 18.16 -13.29
CA ALA A 122 -27.07 16.71 -13.13
C ALA A 122 -25.85 16.00 -13.72
N VAL A 123 -25.49 16.32 -14.97
CA VAL A 123 -24.32 15.74 -15.65
C VAL A 123 -23.02 16.06 -14.91
N GLU A 124 -22.77 17.34 -14.60
CA GLU A 124 -21.52 17.74 -13.95
C GLU A 124 -21.36 17.12 -12.56
N ASN A 125 -22.42 17.13 -11.75
CA ASN A 125 -22.36 16.62 -10.39
C ASN A 125 -22.26 15.10 -10.35
N SER A 126 -22.87 14.40 -11.31
CA SER A 126 -22.72 12.95 -11.43
C SER A 126 -21.27 12.59 -11.76
N LEU A 127 -20.62 13.31 -12.69
CA LEU A 127 -19.20 13.04 -12.95
C LEU A 127 -18.32 13.33 -11.71
N ARG A 128 -18.57 14.43 -11.00
CA ARG A 128 -17.84 14.75 -9.75
C ARG A 128 -18.01 13.66 -8.70
N ARG A 129 -19.23 13.15 -8.52
CA ARG A 129 -19.54 12.08 -7.57
C ARG A 129 -18.84 10.78 -7.96
N LEU A 130 -18.93 10.37 -9.22
CA LEU A 130 -18.25 9.19 -9.74
C LEU A 130 -16.73 9.28 -9.53
N ILE A 131 -16.10 10.39 -9.95
CA ILE A 131 -14.66 10.63 -9.75
C ILE A 131 -14.30 10.51 -8.27
N ASN A 132 -15.05 11.19 -7.39
CA ASN A 132 -14.76 11.15 -5.97
C ASN A 132 -14.85 9.72 -5.41
N THR A 133 -15.90 9.00 -5.78
CA THR A 133 -16.21 7.67 -5.22
C THR A 133 -15.17 6.65 -5.66
N VAL A 134 -14.89 6.60 -6.97
CA VAL A 134 -13.90 5.67 -7.56
C VAL A 134 -12.50 5.95 -7.03
N LEU A 135 -12.06 7.22 -7.00
CA LEU A 135 -10.70 7.54 -6.53
C LEU A 135 -10.57 7.44 -5.02
N PHE A 136 -11.61 7.76 -4.25
CA PHE A 136 -11.59 7.54 -2.81
C PHE A 136 -11.46 6.06 -2.47
N TYR A 137 -12.17 5.20 -3.20
CA TYR A 137 -12.09 3.75 -3.03
C TYR A 137 -10.70 3.20 -3.43
N ASN A 138 -10.16 3.59 -4.58
CA ASN A 138 -8.89 3.00 -5.05
C ASN A 138 -7.62 3.64 -4.45
N LEU A 139 -7.64 4.93 -4.14
CA LEU A 139 -6.46 5.72 -3.76
C LEU A 139 -6.54 6.29 -2.32
N GLY A 140 -7.65 6.08 -1.62
CA GLY A 140 -7.89 6.56 -0.26
C GLY A 140 -8.24 8.04 -0.16
N GLY A 141 -8.61 8.49 1.04
CA GLY A 141 -9.16 9.85 1.26
C GLY A 141 -8.21 11.02 0.96
N ALA A 142 -6.90 10.78 0.94
CA ALA A 142 -5.89 11.80 0.65
C ALA A 142 -5.49 11.88 -0.84
N TRP A 143 -6.20 11.18 -1.75
CA TRP A 143 -5.81 11.08 -3.16
C TRP A 143 -5.63 12.44 -3.83
N TRP A 144 -6.45 13.43 -3.48
CA TRP A 144 -6.34 14.78 -4.04
C TRP A 144 -4.97 15.41 -3.70
N GLU A 145 -4.54 15.30 -2.45
CA GLU A 145 -3.26 15.87 -1.99
C GLU A 145 -2.06 15.06 -2.44
N LYS A 146 -2.21 13.75 -2.62
CA LYS A 146 -1.11 12.88 -3.05
C LYS A 146 -0.85 12.94 -4.55
N TYR A 147 -1.89 12.94 -5.38
CA TYR A 147 -1.75 12.71 -6.82
C TYR A 147 -1.99 13.95 -7.69
N MET A 148 -2.90 14.86 -7.32
CA MET A 148 -3.28 15.94 -8.23
C MET A 148 -2.15 16.93 -8.51
N PRO A 149 -2.02 17.44 -9.76
CA PRO A 149 -0.95 18.33 -10.15
C PRO A 149 -1.07 19.69 -9.45
N THR A 150 0.08 20.32 -9.20
CA THR A 150 0.20 21.58 -8.45
C THR A 150 -0.63 22.71 -9.03
N HIS A 151 -0.75 22.80 -10.36
CA HIS A 151 -1.58 23.84 -10.99
C HIS A 151 -3.08 23.69 -10.64
N LEU A 152 -3.62 22.47 -10.61
CA LEU A 152 -5.02 22.22 -10.20
C LEU A 152 -5.21 22.53 -8.71
N LYS A 153 -4.28 22.09 -7.87
CA LYS A 153 -4.28 22.40 -6.43
C LYS A 153 -4.24 23.90 -6.16
N ASN A 154 -3.36 24.64 -6.83
CA ASN A 154 -3.20 26.09 -6.64
C ASN A 154 -4.42 26.87 -7.14
N LYS A 155 -4.94 26.52 -8.32
CA LYS A 155 -6.17 27.08 -8.87
C LYS A 155 -7.34 26.89 -7.90
N TYR A 156 -7.38 25.75 -7.23
CA TYR A 156 -8.39 25.40 -6.23
C TYR A 156 -8.22 26.14 -4.89
N HIS A 157 -7.03 26.09 -4.27
CA HIS A 157 -6.77 26.73 -2.98
C HIS A 157 -7.18 28.21 -2.97
N THR A 158 -6.90 28.90 -4.09
CA THR A 158 -7.25 30.31 -4.28
C THR A 158 -8.78 30.56 -4.28
N ARG A 159 -9.57 29.60 -4.79
CA ARG A 159 -11.04 29.72 -4.90
C ARG A 159 -11.77 29.24 -3.64
N ASN A 160 -11.23 28.22 -2.97
CA ASN A 160 -11.88 27.57 -1.83
C ASN A 160 -12.19 28.53 -0.68
N ALA A 161 -11.23 29.39 -0.31
CA ALA A 161 -11.40 30.37 0.77
C ALA A 161 -12.67 31.22 0.54
N ARG A 162 -12.86 31.73 -0.68
CA ARG A 162 -14.03 32.55 -1.04
C ARG A 162 -15.34 31.79 -0.97
N TYR A 163 -15.36 30.49 -1.25
CA TYR A 163 -16.56 29.66 -1.14
C TYR A 163 -16.94 29.42 0.31
N LYS A 164 -15.96 29.08 1.16
CA LYS A 164 -16.17 28.88 2.59
C LYS A 164 -16.63 30.15 3.30
N ASP A 165 -16.14 31.31 2.88
CA ASP A 165 -16.55 32.61 3.43
C ASP A 165 -17.98 32.99 3.04
N ARG A 166 -18.44 32.59 1.84
CA ARG A 166 -19.82 32.84 1.37
C ARG A 166 -20.86 31.91 2.00
N ALA A 167 -20.46 30.71 2.42
CA ALA A 167 -21.33 29.73 3.03
C ALA A 167 -20.75 29.21 4.37
N PRO A 168 -20.81 30.02 5.45
CA PRO A 168 -20.16 29.69 6.72
C PRO A 168 -20.61 28.37 7.34
N SER A 169 -21.89 27.98 7.13
CA SER A 169 -22.46 26.72 7.60
C SER A 169 -21.78 25.47 7.04
N PHE A 170 -21.03 25.59 5.93
CA PHE A 170 -20.32 24.48 5.27
C PHE A 170 -18.80 24.66 5.30
N LYS A 171 -18.27 25.47 6.24
CA LYS A 171 -16.83 25.75 6.33
C LYS A 171 -15.97 24.50 6.55
N ASN A 172 -16.53 23.49 7.20
CA ASN A 172 -15.93 22.19 7.50
C ASN A 172 -16.10 21.14 6.37
N VAL A 173 -16.69 21.50 5.23
CA VAL A 173 -16.86 20.58 4.10
C VAL A 173 -15.66 20.68 3.16
N HIS A 174 -15.19 19.53 2.67
CA HIS A 174 -14.20 19.47 1.58
C HIS A 174 -14.88 19.83 0.26
N THR A 175 -14.41 20.91 -0.36
CA THR A 175 -15.02 21.49 -1.58
C THR A 175 -14.16 21.28 -2.82
N ASN A 176 -13.13 20.42 -2.73
CA ASN A 176 -12.10 20.21 -3.75
C ASN A 176 -12.75 20.02 -5.12
N LEU A 177 -13.57 18.99 -5.29
CA LEU A 177 -14.28 18.72 -6.55
C LEU A 177 -15.43 19.69 -6.86
N LEU A 178 -16.07 20.29 -5.85
CA LEU A 178 -17.16 21.26 -6.05
C LEU A 178 -16.68 22.56 -6.71
N SER A 179 -15.39 22.85 -6.60
CA SER A 179 -14.77 24.07 -7.14
C SER A 179 -14.00 23.84 -8.44
N VAL A 180 -14.00 22.61 -8.95
CA VAL A 180 -13.32 22.20 -10.20
C VAL A 180 -14.16 22.62 -11.41
N ASP A 181 -13.50 23.25 -12.38
CA ASP A 181 -14.11 23.64 -13.65
C ASP A 181 -14.45 22.39 -14.47
N THR A 182 -15.46 22.47 -15.33
CA THR A 182 -15.90 21.28 -16.10
C THR A 182 -14.82 20.73 -17.03
N ASP A 183 -13.95 21.58 -17.58
CA ASP A 183 -12.81 21.15 -18.40
C ASP A 183 -11.78 20.34 -17.58
N ASP A 184 -11.60 20.70 -16.31
CA ASP A 184 -10.62 20.05 -15.42
C ASP A 184 -11.11 18.68 -14.94
N LEU A 185 -12.41 18.37 -15.01
CA LEU A 185 -12.91 17.04 -14.61
C LEU A 185 -12.40 15.94 -15.55
N VAL A 186 -12.30 16.21 -16.85
CA VAL A 186 -11.74 15.24 -17.80
C VAL A 186 -10.23 15.12 -17.64
N SER A 187 -9.53 16.19 -17.27
CA SER A 187 -8.08 16.09 -17.03
C SER A 187 -7.74 15.20 -15.82
N ILE A 188 -8.65 15.08 -14.84
CA ILE A 188 -8.52 14.10 -13.75
C ILE A 188 -8.68 12.66 -14.27
N LEU A 189 -9.64 12.41 -15.17
CA LEU A 189 -9.82 11.09 -15.76
C LEU A 189 -8.61 10.66 -16.61
N GLU A 190 -7.97 11.60 -17.30
CA GLU A 190 -6.79 11.36 -18.15
C GLU A 190 -5.46 11.35 -17.37
N PHE A 191 -5.52 11.52 -16.05
CA PHE A 191 -4.32 11.74 -15.24
C PHE A 191 -3.46 10.47 -15.16
N LYS A 192 -2.13 10.65 -15.25
CA LYS A 192 -1.17 9.56 -15.12
C LYS A 192 -0.06 9.93 -14.13
N THR A 193 0.29 8.99 -13.27
CA THR A 193 1.50 9.06 -12.44
C THR A 193 2.64 8.35 -13.15
N TYR A 194 3.86 8.66 -12.75
CA TYR A 194 5.06 8.08 -13.33
C TYR A 194 6.01 7.67 -12.22
N LYS A 195 6.67 6.53 -12.41
CA LYS A 195 7.75 6.04 -11.55
C LYS A 195 9.03 5.92 -12.36
N ILE A 196 10.17 5.87 -11.67
CA ILE A 196 11.46 5.61 -12.31
C ILE A 196 11.50 4.13 -12.69
N LYS A 197 11.95 3.83 -13.91
CA LYS A 197 12.15 2.45 -14.38
C LYS A 197 13.16 1.71 -13.51
N GLU A 198 13.04 0.39 -13.34
CA GLU A 198 14.05 -0.39 -12.61
C GLU A 198 15.41 -0.31 -13.32
N GLU A 199 15.41 -0.55 -14.63
CA GLU A 199 16.53 -0.27 -15.53
C GLU A 199 16.52 1.21 -15.94
N ASN A 200 17.26 2.01 -15.19
CA ASN A 200 17.45 3.42 -15.47
C ASN A 200 18.93 3.79 -15.41
N VAL A 201 19.25 4.95 -15.97
CA VAL A 201 20.62 5.49 -16.03
C VAL A 201 21.25 5.73 -14.64
N PHE A 202 20.43 5.92 -13.59
CA PHE A 202 20.89 6.15 -12.21
C PHE A 202 21.25 4.85 -11.45
N ASN A 203 20.58 3.73 -11.76
CA ASN A 203 20.84 2.42 -11.16
C ASN A 203 21.94 1.63 -11.91
N SER A 204 21.94 1.74 -13.24
CA SER A 204 22.93 1.05 -14.09
C SER A 204 24.38 1.54 -13.85
N TYR A 205 24.57 2.73 -13.30
CA TYR A 205 25.90 3.22 -12.90
C TYR A 205 26.35 2.70 -11.52
N LYS A 206 25.42 2.39 -10.59
CA LYS A 206 25.75 1.93 -9.23
C LYS A 206 26.05 0.44 -9.14
N ASN A 207 25.47 -0.39 -10.02
CA ASN A 207 25.68 -1.84 -10.05
C ASN A 207 26.85 -2.28 -10.95
N TYR A 208 27.82 -1.39 -11.23
CA TYR A 208 29.02 -1.75 -11.99
C TYR A 208 29.96 -2.59 -11.12
N ASN A 209 29.81 -3.92 -11.17
CA ASN A 209 30.78 -4.85 -10.62
C ASN A 209 31.92 -5.03 -11.65
N PRO A 210 33.18 -4.64 -11.36
CA PRO A 210 34.29 -4.72 -12.32
C PRO A 210 34.66 -6.14 -12.78
N PHE A 211 34.00 -7.17 -12.23
CA PHE A 211 34.35 -8.58 -12.37
C PHE A 211 33.27 -9.43 -13.07
N GLU A 212 32.14 -8.86 -13.47
CA GLU A 212 31.10 -9.58 -14.23
C GLU A 212 31.18 -9.27 -15.73
N GLU A 213 31.22 -10.31 -16.56
CA GLU A 213 31.35 -10.19 -18.02
C GLU A 213 30.07 -9.60 -18.68
N ASN A 214 30.20 -8.34 -19.09
CA ASN A 214 29.61 -7.66 -20.27
C ASN A 214 28.09 -7.38 -20.36
N PRO A 215 27.72 -6.08 -20.31
CA PRO A 215 26.93 -5.43 -21.35
C PRO A 215 27.83 -5.09 -22.55
N SER A 216 27.26 -4.90 -23.75
CA SER A 216 28.05 -4.56 -24.94
C SER A 216 28.78 -3.21 -24.78
N GLU A 217 30.02 -3.07 -25.28
CA GLU A 217 30.81 -1.81 -25.24
C GLU A 217 30.01 -0.57 -25.68
N LYS A 218 29.05 -0.74 -26.61
CA LYS A 218 28.20 0.34 -27.13
C LYS A 218 27.11 0.81 -26.16
N GLU A 219 26.57 -0.07 -25.31
CA GLU A 219 25.56 0.30 -24.32
C GLU A 219 26.16 1.10 -23.17
N CYS A 220 27.35 0.68 -22.70
CA CYS A 220 28.13 1.41 -21.69
C CYS A 220 28.50 2.84 -22.15
N ASP A 221 28.85 3.03 -23.43
CA ASP A 221 29.18 4.34 -23.99
C ASP A 221 27.97 5.28 -24.10
N ASN A 222 26.79 4.74 -24.42
CA ASN A 222 25.57 5.54 -24.48
C ASN A 222 25.09 5.95 -23.08
N ILE A 223 25.13 5.04 -22.11
CA ILE A 223 24.76 5.35 -20.71
C ILE A 223 25.67 6.45 -20.16
N LYS A 224 27.00 6.34 -20.35
CA LYS A 224 27.97 7.36 -19.93
C LYS A 224 27.70 8.74 -20.54
N LYS A 225 27.30 8.79 -21.82
CA LYS A 225 26.93 10.06 -22.48
C LYS A 225 25.67 10.67 -21.87
N ILE A 226 24.66 9.85 -21.57
CA ILE A 226 23.40 10.33 -20.96
C ILE A 226 23.66 10.84 -19.53
N VAL A 227 24.44 10.12 -18.71
CA VAL A 227 24.86 10.57 -17.36
C VAL A 227 25.61 11.89 -17.45
N SER A 228 26.63 11.98 -18.31
CA SER A 228 27.44 13.20 -18.46
C SER A 228 26.59 14.39 -18.91
N SER A 229 25.63 14.16 -19.81
CA SER A 229 24.68 15.18 -20.26
C SER A 229 23.72 15.62 -19.14
N PHE A 230 23.27 14.69 -18.30
CA PHE A 230 22.41 14.97 -17.16
C PHE A 230 23.16 15.76 -16.08
N GLU A 231 24.37 15.34 -15.72
CA GLU A 231 25.25 16.03 -14.78
C GLU A 231 25.60 17.44 -15.25
N TYR A 232 25.94 17.61 -16.53
CA TYR A 232 26.16 18.93 -17.12
C TYR A 232 24.91 19.81 -16.98
N THR A 233 23.73 19.26 -17.28
CA THR A 233 22.46 19.99 -17.21
C THR A 233 22.13 20.40 -15.77
N ILE A 234 22.28 19.51 -14.78
CA ILE A 234 22.06 19.82 -13.36
C ILE A 234 23.07 20.85 -12.85
N ASN A 235 24.36 20.68 -13.20
CA ASN A 235 25.39 21.61 -12.76
C ASN A 235 25.16 23.02 -13.31
N ASN A 236 24.72 23.17 -14.56
CA ASN A 236 24.31 24.48 -15.08
C ASN A 236 23.11 25.05 -14.31
N LEU A 237 22.08 24.24 -14.06
CA LEU A 237 20.87 24.68 -13.33
C LEU A 237 21.17 25.19 -11.92
N MET A 238 22.06 24.53 -11.19
CA MET A 238 22.42 24.92 -9.82
C MET A 238 23.31 26.16 -9.75
N ASN A 239 24.08 26.44 -10.80
CA ASN A 239 25.06 27.52 -10.82
C ASN A 239 24.62 28.76 -11.63
N ASP A 240 23.58 28.65 -12.47
CA ASP A 240 23.02 29.77 -13.23
C ASP A 240 21.49 29.71 -13.28
N GLY A 241 20.82 30.56 -12.49
CA GLY A 241 19.36 30.65 -12.46
C GLY A 241 18.70 31.08 -13.77
N LYS A 242 19.45 31.64 -14.74
CA LYS A 242 18.94 31.95 -16.09
C LYS A 242 18.92 30.75 -17.03
N SER A 243 19.70 29.71 -16.72
CA SER A 243 19.79 28.48 -17.53
C SER A 243 18.58 27.55 -17.38
N ILE A 244 17.69 27.83 -16.41
CA ILE A 244 16.47 27.04 -16.16
C ILE A 244 15.56 27.02 -17.40
N GLU A 245 15.31 28.15 -18.05
CA GLU A 245 14.44 28.20 -19.24
C GLU A 245 15.07 27.52 -20.46
N GLU A 246 16.39 27.59 -20.60
CA GLU A 246 17.15 26.98 -21.72
C GLU A 246 17.23 25.46 -21.60
N HIS A 247 17.43 24.95 -20.39
CA HIS A 247 17.62 23.53 -20.14
C HIS A 247 16.35 22.77 -19.74
N GLN A 248 15.22 23.46 -19.45
CA GLN A 248 13.96 22.84 -19.01
C GLN A 248 13.50 21.71 -19.95
N LYS A 249 13.51 21.94 -21.26
CA LYS A 249 13.06 20.95 -22.25
C LYS A 249 14.00 19.76 -22.34
N SER A 250 15.31 20.02 -22.29
CA SER A 250 16.34 18.97 -22.33
C SER A 250 16.22 18.06 -21.11
N LEU A 251 16.15 18.66 -19.91
CA LEU A 251 15.97 17.93 -18.66
C LEU A 251 14.65 17.16 -18.63
N ALA A 252 13.54 17.77 -19.06
CA ALA A 252 12.25 17.10 -19.10
C ALA A 252 12.26 15.88 -20.05
N ASN A 253 12.96 15.97 -21.18
CA ASN A 253 13.11 14.84 -22.10
C ASN A 253 13.99 13.73 -21.51
N LEU A 254 15.14 14.09 -20.91
CA LEU A 254 16.01 13.14 -20.22
C LEU A 254 15.24 12.37 -19.15
N ILE A 255 14.47 13.07 -18.30
CA ILE A 255 13.64 12.44 -17.27
C ILE A 255 12.56 11.56 -17.88
N LYS A 256 11.86 12.02 -18.94
CA LYS A 256 10.82 11.23 -19.63
C LYS A 256 11.33 9.88 -20.15
N GLU A 257 12.59 9.81 -20.57
CA GLU A 257 13.20 8.56 -21.04
C GLU A 257 13.46 7.56 -19.89
N GLN A 258 13.65 8.06 -18.67
CA GLN A 258 13.97 7.26 -17.47
C GLN A 258 12.75 6.82 -16.66
N ILE A 259 11.57 7.36 -16.97
CA ILE A 259 10.33 7.08 -16.24
C ILE A 259 9.37 6.24 -17.08
N GLU A 260 8.50 5.51 -16.41
CA GLU A 260 7.37 4.79 -16.99
C GLU A 260 6.08 5.16 -16.27
N VAL A 261 4.94 4.83 -16.88
CA VAL A 261 3.63 5.06 -16.26
C VAL A 261 3.52 4.14 -15.06
N ASP A 262 3.21 4.74 -13.91
CA ASP A 262 2.98 4.04 -12.66
C ASP A 262 1.50 3.71 -12.51
N LEU A 263 0.64 4.74 -12.61
CA LEU A 263 -0.81 4.61 -12.63
C LEU A 263 -1.39 5.42 -13.80
N ASP A 264 -2.32 4.82 -14.53
CA ASP A 264 -3.15 5.44 -15.55
C ASP A 264 -4.60 5.48 -15.04
N PHE A 265 -5.06 6.66 -14.60
CA PHE A 265 -6.34 6.76 -13.89
C PHE A 265 -7.50 6.22 -14.71
N TRP A 266 -7.49 6.47 -16.02
CA TRP A 266 -8.53 5.94 -16.89
C TRP A 266 -8.46 4.43 -16.93
N ASN A 267 -7.33 3.85 -17.34
CA ASN A 267 -7.24 2.41 -17.55
C ASN A 267 -7.41 1.63 -16.25
N ASP A 268 -6.77 2.09 -15.17
CA ASP A 268 -6.69 1.37 -13.90
C ASP A 268 -7.98 1.52 -13.08
N PHE A 269 -8.62 2.70 -13.10
CA PHE A 269 -9.73 2.98 -12.18
C PHE A 269 -11.08 3.24 -12.84
N PHE A 270 -11.14 3.78 -14.07
CA PHE A 270 -12.41 4.19 -14.66
C PHE A 270 -12.90 3.26 -15.78
N SER A 271 -11.99 2.78 -16.63
CA SER A 271 -12.30 2.01 -17.84
C SER A 271 -13.22 0.81 -17.62
N PRO A 272 -13.14 0.06 -16.49
CA PRO A 272 -14.04 -1.08 -16.26
C PRO A 272 -15.51 -0.68 -16.09
N TRP A 273 -15.78 0.56 -15.69
CA TRP A 273 -17.13 1.02 -15.34
C TRP A 273 -17.83 1.70 -16.51
N PHE A 274 -17.08 2.29 -17.44
CA PHE A 274 -17.63 3.02 -18.58
C PHE A 274 -17.93 2.09 -19.76
N SER A 275 -19.09 2.27 -20.39
CA SER A 275 -19.49 1.57 -21.62
C SER A 275 -18.84 2.14 -22.89
N CYS A 276 -18.03 3.20 -22.78
CA CYS A 276 -17.34 3.84 -23.90
C CYS A 276 -15.86 4.10 -23.59
N SER A 277 -15.06 4.31 -24.64
CA SER A 277 -13.65 4.69 -24.49
C SER A 277 -13.47 6.12 -23.96
N LEU A 278 -12.31 6.40 -23.35
CA LEU A 278 -11.92 7.75 -22.91
C LEU A 278 -12.06 8.79 -24.03
N ARG A 279 -11.66 8.42 -25.25
CA ARG A 279 -11.69 9.31 -26.42
C ARG A 279 -13.13 9.69 -26.78
N GLU A 280 -14.05 8.72 -26.76
CA GLU A 280 -15.47 8.96 -27.03
C GLU A 280 -16.10 9.80 -25.93
N PHE A 281 -15.83 9.48 -24.66
CA PHE A 281 -16.29 10.24 -23.51
C PHE A 281 -15.82 11.70 -23.58
N LYS A 282 -14.53 11.93 -23.81
CA LYS A 282 -13.95 13.26 -23.98
C LYS A 282 -14.57 14.05 -25.13
N GLY A 283 -14.84 13.38 -26.26
CA GLY A 283 -15.54 13.99 -27.39
C GLY A 283 -16.94 14.48 -27.00
N LYS A 284 -17.71 13.64 -26.30
CA LYS A 284 -19.04 14.01 -25.76
C LYS A 284 -18.94 15.13 -24.72
N TRP A 285 -17.98 15.07 -23.81
CA TRP A 285 -17.76 16.08 -22.78
C TRP A 285 -17.35 17.45 -23.35
N THR A 286 -16.52 17.46 -24.39
CA THR A 286 -16.12 18.71 -25.08
C THR A 286 -17.34 19.38 -25.71
N ASN A 287 -18.23 18.61 -26.34
CA ASN A 287 -19.49 19.14 -26.87
C ASN A 287 -20.39 19.66 -25.73
N PHE A 288 -20.50 18.91 -24.63
CA PHE A 288 -21.21 19.34 -23.45
C PHE A 288 -20.68 20.67 -22.89
N ASN A 289 -19.37 20.89 -22.79
CA ASN A 289 -18.80 22.15 -22.32
C ASN A 289 -19.17 23.34 -23.22
N ASN A 290 -19.18 23.14 -24.54
CA ASN A 290 -19.63 24.15 -25.50
C ASN A 290 -21.12 24.47 -25.32
N ASP A 291 -21.95 23.44 -25.18
CA ASP A 291 -23.39 23.56 -24.97
C ASP A 291 -23.69 24.25 -23.63
N ARG A 292 -22.99 23.86 -22.55
CA ARG A 292 -23.03 24.46 -21.22
C ARG A 292 -22.71 25.94 -21.25
N ASN A 293 -21.63 26.34 -21.93
CA ASN A 293 -21.27 27.75 -22.06
C ASN A 293 -22.31 28.55 -22.85
N HIS A 294 -23.04 27.91 -23.77
CA HIS A 294 -24.12 28.55 -24.49
C HIS A 294 -25.31 28.85 -23.56
N VAL A 295 -25.73 27.86 -22.78
CA VAL A 295 -26.82 28.00 -21.79
C VAL A 295 -26.44 28.97 -20.69
N ALA A 296 -25.23 28.85 -20.13
CA ALA A 296 -24.80 29.62 -18.97
C ALA A 296 -24.67 31.14 -19.21
N HIS A 297 -24.48 31.54 -20.46
CA HIS A 297 -24.41 32.95 -20.87
C HIS A 297 -25.72 33.45 -21.49
N ASN A 298 -26.83 32.72 -21.33
CA ASN A 298 -28.15 33.06 -21.86
C ASN A 298 -28.13 33.45 -23.35
N LYS A 299 -27.29 32.78 -24.14
CA LYS A 299 -27.26 32.97 -25.60
C LYS A 299 -28.55 32.38 -26.20
N LEU A 300 -29.03 32.95 -27.31
CA LEU A 300 -30.30 32.58 -27.95
C LEU A 300 -30.40 31.08 -28.29
N ILE A 301 -31.40 30.39 -27.75
CA ILE A 301 -31.65 28.96 -27.97
C ILE A 301 -32.93 28.79 -28.79
N ASP A 302 -32.80 28.17 -29.97
CA ASP A 302 -33.96 27.76 -30.76
C ASP A 302 -34.45 26.34 -30.37
N ASN A 303 -35.63 25.94 -30.84
CA ASN A 303 -36.18 24.64 -30.48
C ASN A 303 -35.29 23.47 -30.97
N LYS A 304 -34.57 23.61 -32.09
CA LYS A 304 -33.69 22.54 -32.59
C LYS A 304 -32.48 22.35 -31.69
N MET A 305 -31.89 23.46 -31.25
CA MET A 305 -30.75 23.52 -30.34
C MET A 305 -31.13 23.02 -28.95
N TYR A 306 -32.30 23.42 -28.44
CA TYR A 306 -32.85 22.89 -27.18
C TYR A 306 -32.96 21.35 -27.23
N GLN A 307 -33.57 20.78 -28.27
CA GLN A 307 -33.69 19.32 -28.40
C GLN A 307 -32.33 18.63 -28.54
N LYS A 308 -31.40 19.22 -29.29
CA LYS A 308 -30.03 18.71 -29.42
C LYS A 308 -29.31 18.70 -28.07
N PHE A 309 -29.40 19.79 -27.31
CA PHE A 309 -28.78 19.93 -26.00
C PHE A 309 -29.38 18.94 -25.01
N LYS A 310 -30.71 18.81 -24.98
CA LYS A 310 -31.39 17.87 -24.10
C LYS A 310 -30.92 16.43 -24.36
N LYS A 311 -30.85 16.04 -25.65
CA LYS A 311 -30.35 14.73 -26.05
C LYS A 311 -28.87 14.55 -25.66
N SER A 312 -28.01 15.50 -26.01
CA SER A 312 -26.56 15.46 -25.71
C SER A 312 -26.29 15.27 -24.21
N MET A 313 -27.00 16.05 -23.37
CA MET A 313 -26.89 15.97 -21.91
C MET A 313 -27.49 14.68 -21.36
N GLY A 314 -28.61 14.21 -21.89
CA GLY A 314 -29.23 12.93 -21.52
C GLY A 314 -28.33 11.74 -21.82
N ASP A 315 -27.79 11.66 -23.05
CA ASP A 315 -26.87 10.60 -23.47
C ASP A 315 -25.61 10.56 -22.57
N LEU A 316 -25.09 11.72 -22.17
CA LEU A 316 -23.91 11.81 -21.32
C LEU A 316 -24.22 11.46 -19.86
N PHE A 317 -25.38 11.88 -19.37
CA PHE A 317 -25.87 11.52 -18.04
C PHE A 317 -26.07 10.00 -17.90
N GLU A 318 -26.64 9.35 -18.93
CA GLU A 318 -26.79 7.89 -18.96
C GLU A 318 -25.45 7.18 -18.85
N ILE A 319 -24.44 7.58 -19.63
CA ILE A 319 -23.09 6.97 -19.59
C ILE A 319 -22.49 7.04 -18.18
N ILE A 320 -22.61 8.20 -17.52
CA ILE A 320 -22.06 8.39 -16.16
C ILE A 320 -22.85 7.59 -15.14
N SER A 321 -24.19 7.60 -15.25
CA SER A 321 -25.07 6.87 -14.32
C SER A 321 -24.88 5.35 -14.44
N GLU A 322 -24.68 4.84 -15.65
CA GLU A 322 -24.34 3.44 -15.89
C GLU A 322 -23.02 3.07 -15.21
N ALA A 323 -22.00 3.93 -15.34
CA ALA A 323 -20.71 3.72 -14.68
C ALA A 323 -20.82 3.74 -13.15
N GLU A 324 -21.61 4.65 -12.59
CA GLU A 324 -21.90 4.66 -11.14
C GLU A 324 -22.54 3.35 -10.68
N VAL A 325 -23.58 2.89 -11.37
CA VAL A 325 -24.28 1.64 -11.04
C VAL A 325 -23.36 0.42 -11.16
N ASN A 326 -22.50 0.39 -12.18
CA ASN A 326 -21.54 -0.70 -12.36
C ASN A 326 -20.49 -0.72 -11.24
N PHE A 327 -20.00 0.44 -10.83
CA PHE A 327 -19.07 0.56 -9.71
C PHE A 327 -19.73 0.19 -8.37
N GLU A 328 -20.93 0.68 -8.09
CA GLU A 328 -21.67 0.36 -6.86
C GLU A 328 -21.92 -1.15 -6.72
N ARG A 329 -22.30 -1.83 -7.82
CA ARG A 329 -22.48 -3.29 -7.81
C ARG A 329 -21.19 -4.04 -7.48
N HIS A 330 -20.06 -3.59 -8.01
CA HIS A 330 -18.76 -4.18 -7.69
C HIS A 330 -18.37 -3.90 -6.24
N PHE A 331 -18.57 -2.67 -5.76
CA PHE A 331 -18.32 -2.28 -4.38
C PHE A 331 -19.16 -3.10 -3.38
N GLU A 332 -20.44 -3.36 -3.69
CA GLU A 332 -21.29 -4.21 -2.84
C GLU A 332 -20.80 -5.68 -2.80
N ALA A 333 -20.23 -6.19 -3.89
CA ALA A 333 -19.74 -7.56 -3.99
C ALA A 333 -18.37 -7.75 -3.31
N GLU A 334 -17.45 -6.80 -3.48
CA GLU A 334 -16.04 -6.94 -3.05
C GLU A 334 -15.64 -6.02 -1.89
N GLY A 335 -16.47 -5.04 -1.53
CA GLY A 335 -16.14 -4.03 -0.53
C GLY A 335 -15.86 -4.60 0.86
N SER A 336 -16.42 -5.77 1.20
CA SER A 336 -16.13 -6.45 2.47
C SER A 336 -14.69 -6.99 2.51
N ASN A 337 -14.24 -7.62 1.42
CA ASN A 337 -12.88 -8.15 1.30
C ASN A 337 -11.86 -7.00 1.27
N TYR A 338 -12.15 -5.93 0.53
CA TYR A 338 -11.28 -4.75 0.46
C TYR A 338 -11.10 -4.07 1.83
N LEU A 339 -12.17 -3.97 2.63
CA LEU A 339 -12.07 -3.43 3.99
C LEU A 339 -11.22 -4.31 4.92
N GLU A 340 -11.19 -5.62 4.68
CA GLU A 340 -10.36 -6.57 5.42
C GLU A 340 -8.88 -6.46 4.99
N GLU A 341 -8.60 -6.35 3.69
CA GLU A 341 -7.27 -6.07 3.16
C GLU A 341 -6.69 -4.75 3.69
N LEU A 342 -7.48 -3.67 3.74
CA LEU A 342 -7.04 -2.39 4.29
C LEU A 342 -6.65 -2.49 5.77
N LYS A 343 -7.37 -3.29 6.56
CA LYS A 343 -7.01 -3.53 7.98
C LYS A 343 -5.68 -4.27 8.07
N HIS A 344 -5.48 -5.30 7.25
CA HIS A 344 -4.24 -6.06 7.22
C HIS A 344 -3.05 -5.17 6.84
N LEU A 345 -3.20 -4.33 5.81
CA LEU A 345 -2.19 -3.35 5.42
C LEU A 345 -1.87 -2.34 6.53
N GLU A 346 -2.87 -1.88 7.28
CA GLU A 346 -2.65 -0.98 8.41
C GLU A 346 -1.87 -1.67 9.55
N GLU A 347 -2.18 -2.94 9.82
CA GLU A 347 -1.46 -3.76 10.81
C GLU A 347 -0.01 -4.02 10.39
N GLU A 348 0.22 -4.40 9.14
CA GLU A 348 1.58 -4.57 8.59
C GLU A 348 2.39 -3.27 8.65
N ASN A 349 1.81 -2.13 8.27
CA ASN A 349 2.49 -0.84 8.34
C ASN A 349 2.83 -0.46 9.79
N LYS A 350 1.93 -0.72 10.75
CA LYS A 350 2.22 -0.50 12.18
C LYS A 350 3.36 -1.38 12.67
N TYR A 351 3.38 -2.64 12.24
CA TYR A 351 4.45 -3.58 12.58
C TYR A 351 5.80 -3.13 12.01
N GLN A 352 5.86 -2.79 10.72
CA GLN A 352 7.07 -2.30 10.07
C GLN A 352 7.60 -1.03 10.74
N LYS A 353 6.72 -0.07 11.02
CA LYS A 353 7.09 1.16 11.71
C LYS A 353 7.70 0.89 13.09
N LYS A 354 7.12 -0.02 13.87
CA LYS A 354 7.68 -0.43 15.17
C LYS A 354 9.08 -1.02 15.02
N LEU A 355 9.33 -1.74 13.93
CA LEU A 355 10.61 -2.37 13.62
C LEU A 355 11.66 -1.34 13.19
N GLU A 356 11.28 -0.34 12.39
CA GLU A 356 12.11 0.82 12.05
C GLU A 356 12.44 1.66 13.28
N ASP A 357 11.45 1.95 14.12
CA ASP A 357 11.64 2.70 15.37
C ASP A 357 12.62 1.97 16.31
N LYS A 358 12.51 0.64 16.44
CA LYS A 358 13.45 -0.19 17.23
C LYS A 358 14.88 -0.09 16.68
N LYS A 359 15.08 -0.23 15.37
CA LYS A 359 16.40 -0.13 14.76
C LYS A 359 17.04 1.24 14.97
N LEU A 360 16.24 2.31 14.83
CA LEU A 360 16.71 3.66 15.07
C LEU A 360 17.21 3.83 16.52
N ILE A 361 16.47 3.31 17.49
CA ILE A 361 16.84 3.34 18.91
C ILE A 361 18.17 2.61 19.15
N GLU A 362 18.33 1.40 18.60
CA GLU A 362 19.54 0.59 18.73
C GLU A 362 20.76 1.24 18.06
N GLU A 363 20.58 1.84 16.87
CA GLU A 363 21.63 2.56 16.14
C GLU A 363 22.08 3.84 16.85
N GLU A 364 21.16 4.62 17.41
CA GLU A 364 21.47 5.87 18.12
C GLU A 364 22.17 5.63 19.46
N ALA A 365 21.68 4.66 20.24
CA ALA A 365 22.20 4.37 21.57
C ALA A 365 23.38 3.38 21.57
N GLY A 366 23.57 2.64 20.47
CA GLY A 366 24.64 1.64 20.34
C GLY A 366 24.46 0.42 21.24
N VAL A 367 23.21 0.00 21.45
CA VAL A 367 22.83 -1.14 22.30
C VAL A 367 21.89 -2.09 21.56
N GLU A 368 21.90 -3.36 21.95
CA GLU A 368 20.94 -4.37 21.48
C GLU A 368 19.82 -4.53 22.51
N ILE A 369 18.55 -4.44 22.08
CA ILE A 369 17.39 -4.74 22.92
C ILE A 369 16.75 -6.02 22.39
N LEU A 370 17.05 -7.15 23.04
CA LEU A 370 16.58 -8.45 22.60
C LEU A 370 15.19 -8.78 23.16
N ASP A 371 14.38 -9.47 22.36
CA ASP A 371 13.17 -10.11 22.85
C ASP A 371 13.47 -11.47 23.53
N GLN A 372 12.47 -12.07 24.15
CA GLN A 372 12.61 -13.29 24.92
C GLN A 372 13.20 -14.46 24.09
N GLU A 373 12.77 -14.63 22.83
CA GLU A 373 13.25 -15.70 21.97
C GLU A 373 14.71 -15.48 21.56
N GLN A 374 15.07 -14.23 21.29
CA GLN A 374 16.45 -13.84 21.00
C GLN A 374 17.39 -14.07 22.20
N ILE A 375 16.95 -13.77 23.43
CA ILE A 375 17.74 -14.02 24.66
C ILE A 375 17.97 -15.53 24.85
N ILE A 376 16.91 -16.34 24.72
CA ILE A 376 16.99 -17.80 24.84
C ILE A 376 18.00 -18.37 23.84
N ASN A 377 17.89 -18.02 22.56
CA ASN A 377 18.79 -18.52 21.52
C ASN A 377 20.27 -18.21 21.83
N LYS A 378 20.55 -17.00 22.33
CA LYS A 378 21.91 -16.55 22.64
C LYS A 378 22.52 -17.34 23.80
N LEU A 379 21.76 -17.58 24.88
CA LEU A 379 22.22 -18.38 26.02
C LEU A 379 22.34 -19.88 25.65
N GLN A 380 21.38 -20.40 24.89
CA GLN A 380 21.35 -21.79 24.43
C GLN A 380 22.56 -22.14 23.56
N GLU A 381 22.99 -21.22 22.67
CA GLU A 381 24.19 -21.41 21.84
C GLU A 381 25.44 -21.63 22.69
N HIS A 382 25.64 -20.83 23.73
CA HIS A 382 26.78 -20.93 24.63
C HIS A 382 26.77 -22.23 25.44
N ILE A 383 25.63 -22.56 26.07
CA ILE A 383 25.47 -23.79 26.86
C ILE A 383 25.71 -25.03 25.97
N SER A 384 25.08 -25.05 24.79
CA SER A 384 25.20 -26.19 23.87
C SER A 384 26.63 -26.39 23.38
N THR A 385 27.38 -25.30 23.18
CA THR A 385 28.78 -25.38 22.78
C THR A 385 29.63 -25.98 23.89
N THR A 386 29.39 -25.61 25.16
CA THR A 386 30.12 -26.15 26.31
C THR A 386 29.91 -27.65 26.46
N PHE A 387 28.65 -28.10 26.46
CA PHE A 387 28.34 -29.52 26.68
C PHE A 387 28.71 -30.41 25.50
N LYS A 388 28.68 -29.90 24.26
CA LYS A 388 29.23 -30.64 23.11
C LYS A 388 30.71 -30.95 23.28
N ILE A 389 31.50 -30.01 23.82
CA ILE A 389 32.93 -30.25 24.08
C ILE A 389 33.12 -31.36 25.11
N ILE A 390 32.32 -31.36 26.19
CA ILE A 390 32.36 -32.42 27.22
C ILE A 390 32.03 -33.78 26.59
N ILE A 391 30.96 -33.84 25.79
CA ILE A 391 30.52 -35.07 25.10
C ILE A 391 31.61 -35.58 24.15
N ASP A 392 32.24 -34.69 23.38
CA ASP A 392 33.31 -35.04 22.46
C ASP A 392 34.55 -35.61 23.19
N GLU A 393 34.85 -35.10 24.39
CA GLU A 393 35.99 -35.58 25.20
C GLU A 393 35.74 -36.97 25.79
N ILE A 394 34.50 -37.30 26.16
CA ILE A 394 34.14 -38.61 26.72
C ILE A 394 33.63 -39.61 25.67
N TYR A 395 33.58 -39.22 24.39
CA TYR A 395 32.95 -39.99 23.31
C TYR A 395 33.49 -41.42 23.12
N PHE A 396 34.78 -41.64 23.39
CA PHE A 396 35.44 -42.93 23.16
C PHE A 396 35.31 -43.91 24.33
N ARG A 397 34.77 -43.47 25.46
CA ARG A 397 34.59 -44.31 26.65
C ARG A 397 33.39 -45.24 26.44
N SER A 398 33.63 -46.54 26.48
CA SER A 398 32.59 -47.58 26.33
C SER A 398 31.94 -47.99 27.65
N ASP A 399 32.52 -47.56 28.76
CA ASP A 399 32.11 -47.88 30.12
C ASP A 399 31.04 -46.94 30.69
N ILE A 400 30.67 -45.89 29.95
CA ILE A 400 29.66 -44.90 30.30
C ILE A 400 28.61 -44.75 29.19
N ASP A 401 27.37 -44.46 29.59
CA ASP A 401 26.27 -44.11 28.71
C ASP A 401 25.89 -42.63 28.93
N THR A 402 25.91 -41.85 27.86
CA THR A 402 25.65 -40.40 27.90
C THR A 402 24.35 -40.04 27.20
N ILE A 403 23.49 -39.27 27.86
CA ILE A 403 22.26 -38.69 27.31
C ILE A 403 22.41 -37.17 27.27
N TYR A 404 22.19 -36.56 26.10
CA TYR A 404 22.23 -35.12 25.94
C TYR A 404 21.08 -34.61 25.07
N ASN A 405 20.36 -33.62 25.58
CA ASN A 405 19.35 -32.86 24.86
C ASN A 405 19.72 -31.38 24.88
N THR A 406 19.39 -30.66 23.81
CA THR A 406 19.60 -29.20 23.78
C THR A 406 18.56 -28.54 24.68
N PRO A 407 18.94 -27.73 25.68
CA PRO A 407 17.99 -27.17 26.63
C PRO A 407 17.08 -26.12 25.98
N LEU A 408 15.79 -26.14 26.31
CA LEU A 408 14.76 -25.23 25.83
C LEU A 408 14.71 -23.90 26.61
N LEU A 409 15.25 -23.87 27.83
CA LEU A 409 15.31 -22.68 28.71
C LEU A 409 13.95 -22.02 28.99
N THR A 410 12.86 -22.79 28.93
CA THR A 410 11.50 -22.32 29.25
C THR A 410 11.03 -22.76 30.62
N GLU A 411 11.53 -23.90 31.10
CA GLU A 411 11.20 -24.48 32.39
C GLU A 411 12.40 -25.29 32.91
N TYR A 412 12.26 -25.79 34.14
CA TYR A 412 13.25 -26.67 34.74
C TYR A 412 13.32 -28.01 33.99
N GLU A 413 14.49 -28.43 33.55
CA GLU A 413 14.67 -29.69 32.82
C GLU A 413 16.06 -30.32 33.07
N ILE A 414 16.13 -31.64 32.87
CA ILE A 414 17.39 -32.39 32.84
C ILE A 414 17.82 -32.48 31.38
N PHE A 415 19.01 -31.98 31.07
CA PHE A 415 19.47 -31.89 29.68
C PHE A 415 20.77 -32.67 29.40
N PHE A 416 21.47 -33.10 30.45
CA PHE A 416 22.68 -33.91 30.34
C PHE A 416 22.75 -34.94 31.47
N GLU A 417 23.08 -36.18 31.13
CA GLU A 417 23.20 -37.29 32.08
C GLU A 417 24.32 -38.24 31.62
N VAL A 418 25.17 -38.67 32.55
CA VAL A 418 26.21 -39.68 32.34
C VAL A 418 26.00 -40.76 33.38
N ASN A 419 25.82 -41.99 32.90
CA ASN A 419 25.62 -43.16 33.74
C ASN A 419 26.79 -44.12 33.52
N HIS A 420 27.41 -44.62 34.59
CA HIS A 420 28.42 -45.64 34.44
C HIS A 420 27.75 -47.01 34.25
N ASN A 421 28.18 -47.77 33.25
CA ASN A 421 27.60 -49.08 32.92
C ASN A 421 27.93 -50.18 33.94
N VAL A 422 28.96 -49.94 34.77
CA VAL A 422 29.60 -50.94 35.64
C VAL A 422 29.57 -50.51 37.10
N LEU A 423 29.81 -49.22 37.38
CA LEU A 423 29.60 -48.62 38.71
C LEU A 423 28.15 -48.14 38.84
N SER A 424 27.60 -48.09 40.05
CA SER A 424 26.26 -47.56 40.29
C SER A 424 26.21 -46.02 40.33
N SER A 425 27.23 -45.35 39.77
CA SER A 425 27.42 -43.90 39.82
C SER A 425 26.72 -43.21 38.66
N SER A 426 26.14 -42.05 38.92
CA SER A 426 25.43 -41.21 37.93
C SER A 426 25.76 -39.73 38.13
N ILE A 427 25.97 -39.01 37.03
CA ILE A 427 26.16 -37.56 37.00
C ILE A 427 25.05 -36.95 36.14
N ALA A 428 24.32 -35.96 36.66
CA ALA A 428 23.26 -35.28 35.91
C ALA A 428 23.41 -33.76 36.01
N ALA A 429 23.18 -33.05 34.89
CA ALA A 429 23.10 -31.60 34.86
C ALA A 429 21.68 -31.13 34.52
N HIS A 430 21.14 -30.28 35.40
CA HIS A 430 19.79 -29.72 35.32
C HIS A 430 19.91 -28.23 35.00
N VAL A 431 18.92 -27.67 34.33
CA VAL A 431 18.86 -26.23 34.03
C VAL A 431 17.63 -25.59 34.67
N GLU A 432 17.81 -24.42 35.27
CA GLU A 432 16.76 -23.61 35.88
C GLU A 432 16.81 -22.18 35.29
N PRO A 433 15.96 -21.86 34.30
CA PRO A 433 15.97 -20.56 33.63
C PRO A 433 15.03 -19.53 34.29
N ASN A 434 15.48 -18.28 34.37
CA ASN A 434 14.71 -17.10 34.72
C ASN A 434 14.94 -16.00 33.67
N ILE A 435 14.08 -15.95 32.64
CA ILE A 435 14.24 -15.05 31.49
C ILE A 435 13.31 -13.83 31.62
N ASP A 436 13.89 -12.63 31.61
CA ASP A 436 13.19 -11.34 31.57
C ASP A 436 13.68 -10.52 30.37
N SER A 437 12.78 -10.25 29.42
CA SER A 437 13.06 -9.48 28.21
C SER A 437 12.82 -7.97 28.37
N SER A 438 12.52 -7.50 29.58
CA SER A 438 12.35 -6.07 29.84
C SER A 438 13.66 -5.30 29.66
N GLU A 439 13.57 -4.02 29.31
CA GLU A 439 14.75 -3.17 29.14
C GLU A 439 15.53 -3.03 30.46
N GLY A 440 16.84 -3.24 30.41
CA GLY A 440 17.73 -3.20 31.58
C GLY A 440 17.60 -4.37 32.56
N ALA A 441 16.71 -5.33 32.30
CA ALA A 441 16.57 -6.52 33.12
C ALA A 441 17.68 -7.54 32.81
N THR A 442 18.01 -8.35 33.81
CA THR A 442 18.94 -9.46 33.67
C THR A 442 18.17 -10.77 33.67
N SER A 443 18.43 -11.59 32.66
CA SER A 443 17.98 -12.97 32.55
C SER A 443 19.06 -13.90 33.09
N ASP A 444 18.72 -14.75 34.05
CA ASP A 444 19.65 -15.65 34.74
C ASP A 444 19.29 -17.10 34.43
N VAL A 445 20.30 -17.93 34.15
CA VAL A 445 20.14 -19.37 33.89
C VAL A 445 21.13 -20.11 34.78
N TYR A 446 20.59 -20.96 35.66
CA TYR A 446 21.39 -21.78 36.56
C TYR A 446 21.55 -23.19 36.01
N ILE A 447 22.77 -23.71 36.02
CA ILE A 447 23.09 -25.10 35.72
C ILE A 447 23.48 -25.80 37.03
N LEU A 448 22.72 -26.82 37.41
CA LEU A 448 22.87 -27.55 38.67
C LEU A 448 23.43 -28.95 38.39
N VAL A 449 24.56 -29.29 38.99
CA VAL A 449 25.25 -30.58 38.78
C VAL A 449 25.03 -31.51 39.97
N TYR A 450 24.50 -32.69 39.70
CA TYR A 450 24.18 -33.72 40.68
C TYR A 450 25.07 -34.95 40.49
N VAL A 451 25.51 -35.55 41.60
CA VAL A 451 26.14 -36.87 41.67
C VAL A 451 25.28 -37.76 42.55
N ASP A 452 24.79 -38.88 42.02
CA ASP A 452 23.91 -39.82 42.73
C ASP A 452 22.76 -39.13 43.48
N GLU A 453 22.04 -38.27 42.77
CA GLU A 453 20.92 -37.45 43.26
C GLU A 453 21.27 -36.37 44.30
N ASN A 454 22.55 -36.17 44.62
CA ASN A 454 23.01 -35.10 45.52
C ASN A 454 23.54 -33.92 44.71
N LEU A 455 23.00 -32.72 44.95
CA LEU A 455 23.52 -31.49 44.37
C LEU A 455 24.94 -31.24 44.88
N VAL A 456 25.90 -31.15 43.97
CA VAL A 456 27.31 -30.92 44.31
C VAL A 456 27.69 -29.46 44.07
N GLU A 457 27.29 -28.89 42.94
CA GLU A 457 27.67 -27.52 42.56
C GLU A 457 26.63 -26.86 41.63
N SER A 458 26.66 -25.52 41.56
CA SER A 458 25.80 -24.72 40.68
C SER A 458 26.58 -23.65 39.93
N PHE A 459 26.26 -23.45 38.65
CA PHE A 459 26.88 -22.46 37.77
C PHE A 459 25.83 -21.49 37.21
N GLU A 460 26.20 -20.23 37.01
CA GLU A 460 25.32 -19.14 36.57
C GLU A 460 25.74 -18.57 35.21
N PHE A 461 24.78 -18.51 34.30
CA PHE A 461 24.90 -17.84 33.00
C PHE A 461 23.87 -16.72 32.97
N ASN A 462 24.31 -15.48 32.68
CA ASN A 462 23.38 -14.36 32.65
C ASN A 462 23.49 -13.50 31.39
N TYR A 463 22.38 -12.88 31.04
CA TYR A 463 22.28 -11.90 29.96
C TYR A 463 21.53 -10.68 30.44
N THR A 464 22.17 -9.51 30.41
CA THR A 464 21.54 -8.22 30.70
C THR A 464 21.11 -7.56 29.40
N ASN A 465 19.82 -7.21 29.32
CA ASN A 465 19.24 -6.55 28.15
C ASN A 465 19.61 -5.06 28.11
N GLY A 466 19.70 -4.48 26.91
CA GLY A 466 19.97 -3.05 26.75
C GLY A 466 18.84 -2.20 27.34
N GLU A 467 19.19 -1.03 27.90
CA GLU A 467 18.23 -0.01 28.34
C GLU A 467 18.61 1.33 27.74
N VAL A 468 17.61 2.04 27.22
CA VAL A 468 17.76 3.36 26.62
C VAL A 468 16.92 4.40 27.33
N GLU A 469 17.41 5.63 27.36
CA GLU A 469 16.65 6.79 27.84
C GLU A 469 16.65 7.87 26.77
N TYR A 470 15.47 8.44 26.49
CA TYR A 470 15.36 9.54 25.54
C TYR A 470 15.86 10.84 26.17
N ASN A 471 16.90 11.44 25.57
CA ASN A 471 17.43 12.72 26.03
C ASN A 471 16.79 13.88 25.26
N GLU A 472 15.93 14.65 25.94
CA GLU A 472 15.23 15.81 25.34
C GLU A 472 16.19 16.93 24.87
N GLU A 473 17.35 17.10 25.51
CA GLU A 473 18.32 18.16 25.14
C GLU A 473 19.09 17.80 23.86
N HIS A 474 19.42 16.53 23.69
CA HIS A 474 20.15 16.02 22.52
C HIS A 474 19.24 15.43 21.44
N THR A 475 17.93 15.40 21.68
CA THR A 475 16.89 14.88 20.77
C THR A 475 17.21 13.48 20.22
N SER A 476 17.87 12.64 21.02
CA SER A 476 18.38 11.31 20.64
C SER A 476 18.27 10.35 21.81
N TYR A 477 18.25 9.05 21.50
CA TYR A 477 18.30 8.00 22.51
C TYR A 477 19.73 7.84 23.04
N MET A 478 19.87 7.82 24.36
CA MET A 478 21.14 7.55 25.01
C MET A 478 21.10 6.22 25.75
N LEU A 479 22.23 5.54 25.71
CA LEU A 479 22.50 4.34 26.50
C LEU A 479 22.37 4.63 28.00
N LYS A 480 21.57 3.81 28.69
CA LYS A 480 21.49 3.75 30.15
C LYS A 480 22.13 2.49 30.71
N THR A 481 21.80 1.33 30.14
CA THR A 481 22.37 0.01 30.52
C THR A 481 22.88 -0.70 29.27
N TYR A 482 24.14 -1.13 29.29
CA TYR A 482 24.77 -1.79 28.15
C TYR A 482 24.40 -3.27 28.16
N ASN A 483 24.04 -3.82 27.00
CA ASN A 483 23.77 -5.25 26.88
C ASN A 483 25.04 -6.06 27.14
N ASN A 484 24.97 -7.05 28.03
CA ASN A 484 26.13 -7.84 28.42
C ASN A 484 25.74 -9.31 28.60
N ILE A 485 26.64 -10.21 28.22
CA ILE A 485 26.52 -11.64 28.48
C ILE A 485 27.63 -12.08 29.43
N ASN A 486 27.27 -12.65 30.57
CA ASN A 486 28.22 -13.24 31.48
C ASN A 486 28.21 -14.77 31.34
N ILE A 487 29.33 -15.29 30.83
CA ILE A 487 29.60 -16.72 30.66
C ILE A 487 30.96 -17.10 31.27
N THR A 488 31.44 -16.37 32.28
CA THR A 488 32.78 -16.59 32.85
C THR A 488 32.96 -18.01 33.38
N GLU A 489 31.89 -18.61 33.88
CA GLU A 489 31.89 -19.96 34.46
C GLU A 489 31.85 -21.08 33.42
N LYS A 490 31.85 -20.75 32.12
CA LYS A 490 31.82 -21.73 31.02
C LYS A 490 32.99 -22.72 31.08
N GLU A 491 34.19 -22.24 31.39
CA GLU A 491 35.36 -23.12 31.47
C GLU A 491 35.38 -23.88 32.80
N ASP A 492 34.91 -23.24 33.88
CA ASP A 492 34.87 -23.82 35.22
C ASP A 492 33.92 -25.02 35.26
N ILE A 493 32.71 -24.93 34.69
CA ILE A 493 31.77 -26.06 34.61
C ILE A 493 32.33 -27.21 33.77
N LYS A 494 33.05 -26.88 32.68
CA LYS A 494 33.67 -27.89 31.83
C LYS A 494 34.70 -28.68 32.63
N ILE A 495 35.66 -27.97 33.24
CA ILE A 495 36.73 -28.59 34.04
C ILE A 495 36.12 -29.42 35.18
N PHE A 496 35.14 -28.85 35.88
CA PHE A 496 34.48 -29.51 37.01
C PHE A 496 33.80 -30.81 36.64
N ILE A 497 33.02 -30.84 35.55
CA ILE A 497 32.33 -32.07 35.11
C ILE A 497 33.35 -33.14 34.69
N LEU A 498 34.43 -32.77 34.01
CA LEU A 498 35.46 -33.72 33.59
C LEU A 498 36.25 -34.28 34.79
N GLU A 499 36.63 -33.42 35.73
CA GLU A 499 37.27 -33.85 36.98
C GLU A 499 36.35 -34.79 37.78
N LEU A 500 35.05 -34.48 37.87
CA LEU A 500 34.06 -35.37 38.49
C LEU A 500 33.95 -36.72 37.78
N ILE A 501 33.98 -36.74 36.46
CA ILE A 501 33.96 -37.99 35.69
C ILE A 501 35.24 -38.80 35.96
N ASP A 502 36.41 -38.17 36.01
CA ASP A 502 37.66 -38.87 36.28
C ASP A 502 37.76 -39.40 37.72
N GLU A 503 37.22 -38.66 38.71
CA GLU A 503 37.24 -39.03 40.13
C GLU A 503 36.19 -40.10 40.48
N GLU A 504 34.93 -39.90 40.07
CA GLU A 504 33.79 -40.75 40.47
C GLU A 504 33.51 -41.89 39.47
N MET A 505 34.05 -41.79 38.25
CA MET A 505 33.90 -42.79 37.19
C MET A 505 35.25 -43.15 36.57
N PRO A 506 36.17 -43.80 37.31
CA PRO A 506 37.46 -44.24 36.77
C PRO A 506 37.26 -45.26 35.64
N GLU A 507 38.02 -45.13 34.55
CA GLU A 507 37.89 -45.98 33.36
C GLU A 507 38.16 -47.46 33.66
N VAL A 508 37.22 -48.33 33.29
CA VAL A 508 37.36 -49.79 33.43
C VAL A 508 37.34 -50.44 32.05
N SER A 509 38.46 -51.06 31.66
CA SER A 509 38.57 -51.79 30.40
C SER A 509 37.73 -53.08 30.43
N GLU A 510 37.12 -53.45 29.29
CA GLU A 510 36.39 -54.73 29.14
C GLU A 510 37.28 -55.94 29.45
N ASP A 511 38.58 -55.86 29.19
CA ASP A 511 39.55 -56.93 29.49
C ASP A 511 39.76 -57.16 31.00
N GLU A 512 39.37 -56.19 31.84
CA GLU A 512 39.45 -56.28 33.29
C GLU A 512 38.20 -56.90 33.91
N LEU A 513 37.15 -57.12 33.11
CA LEU A 513 35.87 -57.68 33.55
C LEU A 513 35.77 -59.15 33.14
N ALA A 514 35.30 -59.98 34.05
CA ALA A 514 35.04 -61.37 33.74
C ALA A 514 33.72 -61.51 32.95
N SER A 515 33.70 -62.39 31.96
CA SER A 515 32.56 -62.85 31.17
C SER A 515 31.52 -63.62 32.00
N VAL A 516 31.64 -63.67 33.32
CA VAL A 516 30.70 -64.31 34.24
C VAL A 516 29.75 -63.28 34.87
N PRO A 517 28.44 -63.54 34.89
CA PRO A 517 27.50 -62.67 35.57
C PRO A 517 27.68 -62.77 37.09
N CYS A 518 27.52 -61.65 37.80
CA CYS A 518 27.55 -61.63 39.26
C CYS A 518 26.41 -62.48 39.85
N GLY A 519 26.73 -63.32 40.83
CA GLY A 519 25.77 -64.20 41.49
C GLY A 519 24.65 -63.50 42.28
N SER A 520 24.78 -62.19 42.55
CA SER A 520 23.80 -61.40 43.30
C SER A 520 22.96 -60.47 42.42
N CYS A 521 23.60 -59.66 41.57
CA CYS A 521 22.89 -58.68 40.73
C CYS A 521 22.74 -59.09 39.26
N ASN A 522 23.36 -60.20 38.85
CA ASN A 522 23.33 -60.72 37.48
C ASN A 522 23.93 -59.78 36.41
N ASN A 523 24.64 -58.71 36.81
CA ASN A 523 25.41 -57.85 35.91
C ASN A 523 26.80 -58.42 35.64
N TYR A 524 27.33 -58.21 34.42
CA TYR A 524 28.67 -58.62 33.97
C TYR A 524 29.73 -57.59 34.40
N ALA A 525 29.81 -57.36 35.71
CA ALA A 525 30.64 -56.31 36.32
C ALA A 525 31.63 -56.89 37.34
N VAL A 526 32.10 -58.13 37.14
CA VAL A 526 32.99 -58.82 38.08
C VAL A 526 34.44 -58.52 37.72
N ASN A 527 35.18 -57.90 38.64
CA ASN A 527 36.58 -57.54 38.41
C ASN A 527 37.49 -58.79 38.34
N MET A 528 38.30 -58.89 37.30
CA MET A 528 39.30 -59.92 37.06
C MET A 528 40.73 -59.40 37.18
N SER A 529 40.94 -58.08 37.07
CA SER A 529 42.26 -57.47 37.15
C SER A 529 42.80 -57.44 38.58
N ILE A 530 44.09 -57.72 38.75
CA ILE A 530 44.82 -57.54 40.01
C ILE A 530 45.42 -56.12 40.09
N GLU A 531 45.45 -55.42 38.95
CA GLU A 531 46.19 -54.15 38.80
C GLU A 531 45.36 -52.92 39.20
N ASN A 532 44.03 -53.03 39.24
CA ASN A 532 43.16 -51.95 39.68
C ASN A 532 42.94 -51.98 41.21
N GLU A 533 42.35 -50.91 41.75
CA GLU A 533 42.11 -50.77 43.20
C GLU A 533 41.01 -51.71 43.74
N TYR A 534 40.37 -52.47 42.85
CA TYR A 534 39.25 -53.34 43.16
C TYR A 534 39.73 -54.77 43.45
N GLY A 535 39.16 -55.41 44.47
CA GLY A 535 39.52 -56.80 44.79
C GLY A 535 39.07 -57.77 43.70
N VAL A 536 39.95 -58.68 43.26
CA VAL A 536 39.62 -59.76 42.31
C VAL A 536 38.38 -60.53 42.75
N GLY A 537 37.45 -60.74 41.82
CA GLY A 537 36.15 -61.40 42.05
C GLY A 537 35.07 -60.46 42.59
N THR A 538 35.38 -59.21 42.95
CA THR A 538 34.36 -58.27 43.44
C THR A 538 33.52 -57.74 42.29
N CYS A 539 32.20 -57.76 42.43
CA CYS A 539 31.29 -57.10 41.50
C CYS A 539 31.29 -55.60 41.76
N LEU A 540 31.72 -54.83 40.77
CA LEU A 540 31.84 -53.37 40.83
C LEU A 540 30.47 -52.67 40.94
N TYR A 541 29.41 -53.30 40.46
CA TYR A 541 28.05 -52.75 40.51
C TYR A 541 27.35 -52.90 41.88
N CYS A 542 27.61 -53.99 42.62
CA CYS A 542 26.87 -54.31 43.86
C CYS A 542 27.74 -54.68 45.06
N GLY A 543 29.06 -54.72 44.90
CA GLY A 543 30.03 -55.07 45.95
C GLY A 543 30.07 -56.57 46.32
N HIS A 544 29.35 -57.45 45.62
CA HIS A 544 29.34 -58.88 45.93
C HIS A 544 30.63 -59.59 45.49
N ILE A 545 31.21 -60.44 46.35
CA ILE A 545 32.42 -61.22 46.04
C ILE A 545 32.03 -62.52 45.34
N ASN A 546 32.37 -62.62 44.06
CA ASN A 546 32.20 -63.78 43.19
C ASN A 546 33.47 -64.65 43.19
N LYS A 547 33.30 -65.94 42.92
CA LYS A 547 34.42 -66.87 42.80
C LYS A 547 34.88 -66.92 41.34
N LEU A 548 36.14 -66.56 41.09
CA LEU A 548 36.84 -66.79 39.83
C LEU A 548 37.72 -68.04 39.96
N GLY A 549 37.86 -68.78 38.87
CA GLY A 549 38.71 -69.97 38.79
C GLY A 549 40.18 -69.62 38.59
N ASN A 550 41.07 -70.47 39.08
CA ASN A 550 42.51 -70.32 38.88
C ASN A 550 43.06 -71.39 37.92
N CYS A 551 44.13 -71.06 37.20
CA CYS A 551 44.84 -72.01 36.37
C CYS A 551 45.57 -73.03 37.23
N LEU A 552 45.22 -74.31 37.10
CA LEU A 552 45.78 -75.45 37.85
C LEU A 552 47.30 -75.65 37.69
N ARG A 553 47.95 -74.88 36.79
CA ARG A 553 49.37 -75.00 36.48
C ARG A 553 50.19 -73.74 36.78
N CYS A 554 49.68 -72.55 36.46
CA CYS A 554 50.39 -71.28 36.67
C CYS A 554 49.71 -70.36 37.69
N ASP A 555 48.60 -70.78 38.30
CA ASP A 555 47.79 -70.01 39.26
C ASP A 555 47.26 -68.67 38.72
N GLU A 556 47.26 -68.48 37.41
CA GLU A 556 46.68 -67.32 36.72
C GLU A 556 45.14 -67.32 36.83
N ILE A 557 44.53 -66.16 37.07
CA ILE A 557 43.06 -66.04 37.16
C ILE A 557 42.45 -66.33 35.79
N LEU A 558 41.39 -67.12 35.78
CA LEU A 558 40.66 -67.50 34.58
C LEU A 558 39.37 -66.70 34.45
N ASP A 559 38.99 -66.39 33.22
CA ASP A 559 37.71 -65.80 32.85
C ASP A 559 36.55 -66.82 32.92
N GLN A 560 36.42 -67.51 34.05
CA GLN A 560 35.38 -68.49 34.34
C GLN A 560 35.28 -68.76 35.85
N GLY A 561 34.13 -69.26 36.31
CA GLY A 561 33.89 -69.52 37.74
C GLY A 561 34.55 -70.79 38.31
N GLU A 562 35.21 -71.59 37.49
CA GLU A 562 35.81 -72.88 37.88
C GLU A 562 37.31 -72.96 37.53
N ASP A 563 38.07 -73.67 38.36
CA ASP A 563 39.51 -73.88 38.14
C ASP A 563 39.77 -74.70 36.86
N GLY A 564 40.79 -74.31 36.08
CA GLY A 564 41.01 -74.85 34.73
C GLY A 564 42.46 -74.71 34.26
N LEU A 565 42.71 -74.75 32.95
CA LEU A 565 44.03 -74.45 32.37
C LEU A 565 43.91 -73.19 31.52
N CYS A 566 44.80 -72.21 31.69
CA CYS A 566 44.81 -71.02 30.84
C CYS A 566 45.26 -71.35 29.41
N ASP A 567 44.92 -70.51 28.43
CA ASP A 567 45.19 -70.76 27.01
C ASP A 567 46.68 -71.05 26.72
N ALA A 568 47.60 -70.34 27.39
CA ALA A 568 49.03 -70.58 27.26
C ALA A 568 49.44 -71.96 27.82
N CYS A 569 48.85 -72.38 28.94
CA CYS A 569 49.10 -73.69 29.54
C CYS A 569 48.46 -74.83 28.75
N GLN A 570 47.29 -74.59 28.16
CA GLN A 570 46.60 -75.53 27.29
C GLN A 570 47.40 -75.76 26.00
N VAL A 571 47.84 -74.69 25.31
CA VAL A 571 48.69 -74.78 24.11
C VAL A 571 50.04 -75.43 24.41
N TYR A 572 50.60 -75.23 25.60
CA TYR A 572 51.82 -75.94 26.00
C TYR A 572 51.58 -77.46 26.15
N ILE A 573 50.46 -77.85 26.76
CA ILE A 573 50.11 -79.27 26.95
C ILE A 573 49.80 -79.92 25.60
N ASP A 574 49.10 -79.22 24.70
CA ASP A 574 48.72 -79.74 23.38
C ASP A 574 49.91 -79.84 22.39
N LYS A 575 51.04 -79.18 22.70
CA LYS A 575 52.30 -79.26 21.94
C LYS A 575 53.28 -80.33 22.44
N GLN A 576 52.98 -81.00 23.56
CA GLN A 576 53.68 -82.21 24.00
C GLN A 576 53.10 -83.46 23.35
#